data_AF-A0A350XIW2-F1
#
_entry.id   AF-A0A350XIW2-F1
#
_cell.length_a   1.000
_cell.length_b   1.000
_cell.length_c   1.000
_cell.angle_alpha   90.00
_cell.angle_beta   90.00
_cell.angle_gamma   90.00
#
_symmetry.space_group_name_H-M   'P 1'
#
loop_
_entity.id
_entity.type
_entity.pdbx_description
1 polymer ?
#
loop_
_entity_poly.entity_id
_entity_poly.type
_entity_poly.pdbx_seq_one_letter_code
_entity_poly.pdbx_strand_id
1 'polypeptide(L)'
;MLQILTELFSWTAYPNKGLKTEVSDHRNSSFFISDLRSLRQRLLGISPEEATFARRGFHGGDRIIQQRLEQIGRTFLQGYNAAIAKDNLETLVAQLNAVEAEWRGFAFEGAAMGLALLDYLTPWKRNRVQNFLAGAGADHAYMVHVGVGWLLARIPFGVEQYLKTYQTQSKIGILRQE
;
A
#
# COMPACT_ATOMS: atom_id res chain seq x y z
N MET A 1 1.47 2.95 -17.90
CA MET A 1 1.50 2.27 -16.59
C MET A 1 2.49 1.10 -16.53
N LEU A 2 2.74 0.37 -17.62
CA LEU A 2 3.76 -0.71 -17.68
C LEU A 2 5.22 -0.23 -17.78
N GLN A 3 5.47 1.05 -18.05
CA GLN A 3 6.81 1.58 -18.33
C GLN A 3 7.65 1.86 -17.07
N ILE A 4 7.03 2.10 -15.92
CA ILE A 4 7.75 2.37 -14.64
C ILE A 4 8.27 1.08 -14.01
N LEU A 5 7.67 -0.07 -14.32
CA LEU A 5 8.05 -1.37 -13.75
C LEU A 5 9.17 -2.08 -14.54
N THR A 6 9.38 -1.73 -15.81
CA THR A 6 10.49 -2.27 -16.61
C THR A 6 11.83 -1.59 -16.32
N GLU A 7 11.85 -0.30 -15.97
CA GLU A 7 13.11 0.43 -15.75
C GLU A 7 13.75 0.18 -14.37
N LEU A 8 12.99 -0.30 -13.39
CA LEU A 8 13.53 -0.64 -12.06
C LEU A 8 14.36 -1.93 -12.04
N PHE A 9 14.36 -2.73 -13.11
CA PHE A 9 14.95 -4.08 -13.13
C PHE A 9 16.18 -4.24 -14.03
N SER A 10 16.71 -3.16 -14.62
CA SER A 10 17.91 -3.19 -15.49
C SER A 10 19.23 -2.81 -14.80
N TRP A 11 19.26 -2.62 -13.48
CA TRP A 11 20.47 -2.26 -12.73
C TRP A 11 21.07 -3.45 -11.97
N THR A 12 21.75 -4.35 -12.68
CA THR A 12 22.66 -5.33 -12.07
C THR A 12 24.10 -5.03 -12.48
N ALA A 13 24.80 -4.18 -11.71
CA ALA A 13 26.26 -4.17 -11.63
C ALA A 13 26.71 -3.35 -10.40
N TYR A 14 27.02 -4.04 -9.30
CA TYR A 14 27.83 -3.47 -8.22
C TYR A 14 29.31 -3.58 -8.58
N PRO A 15 30.11 -2.52 -8.38
CA PRO A 15 31.49 -2.67 -7.98
C PRO A 15 31.71 -2.20 -6.55
N ASN A 16 32.29 -3.10 -5.77
CA ASN A 16 32.84 -2.91 -4.42
C ASN A 16 33.91 -1.81 -4.39
N LYS A 17 33.80 -0.83 -3.47
CA LYS A 17 34.95 -0.14 -2.86
C LYS A 17 34.66 0.32 -1.42
N GLY A 18 35.31 -0.34 -0.47
CA GLY A 18 36.12 0.29 0.59
C GLY A 18 35.41 0.97 1.76
N LEU A 19 35.57 0.39 2.96
CA LEU A 19 35.28 1.04 4.25
C LEU A 19 36.00 2.38 4.42
N LYS A 20 35.33 3.37 5.01
CA LYS A 20 35.85 4.17 6.14
C LYS A 20 34.74 4.54 7.12
N THR A 21 35.05 4.32 8.39
CA THR A 21 34.33 4.72 9.61
C THR A 21 34.32 6.23 9.79
N GLU A 22 33.21 6.83 10.22
CA GLU A 22 33.12 7.67 11.43
C GLU A 22 31.79 8.44 11.62
N VAL A 23 31.38 8.49 12.89
CA VAL A 23 30.59 9.50 13.64
C VAL A 23 29.12 9.74 13.26
N SER A 24 28.27 9.46 14.26
CA SER A 24 26.83 9.67 14.36
C SER A 24 26.43 11.15 14.50
N ASP A 25 25.58 11.64 13.58
CA ASP A 25 24.84 12.89 13.72
C ASP A 25 23.32 12.63 13.56
N HIS A 26 22.54 12.92 14.61
CA HIS A 26 21.10 12.66 14.67
C HIS A 26 20.23 13.74 14.03
N ARG A 27 20.80 14.69 13.27
CA ARG A 27 20.05 15.78 12.60
C ARG A 27 19.74 15.56 11.11
N ASN A 28 20.31 14.55 10.47
CA ASN A 28 20.12 14.29 9.02
C ASN A 28 18.95 13.36 8.67
N SER A 29 18.33 12.71 9.66
CA SER A 29 17.30 11.69 9.41
C SER A 29 15.96 12.26 8.94
N SER A 30 15.55 13.44 9.41
CA SER A 30 14.24 14.00 9.06
C SER A 30 14.13 14.42 7.59
N PHE A 31 15.21 14.95 7.02
CA PHE A 31 15.27 15.42 5.63
C PHE A 31 15.25 14.25 4.64
N PHE A 32 16.04 13.20 4.92
CA PHE A 32 16.04 11.98 4.12
C PHE A 32 14.69 11.25 4.14
N ILE A 33 13.98 11.23 5.28
CA ILE A 33 12.67 10.57 5.40
C ILE A 33 11.59 11.35 4.62
N SER A 34 11.61 12.69 4.64
CA SER A 34 10.67 13.50 3.84
C SER A 34 10.88 13.33 2.34
N ASP A 35 12.12 13.21 1.89
CA ASP A 35 12.46 13.03 0.47
C ASP A 35 12.08 11.63 -0.04
N LEU A 36 12.30 10.59 0.77
CA LEU A 36 11.82 9.24 0.46
C LEU A 36 10.30 9.15 0.40
N ARG A 37 9.60 9.84 1.30
CA ARG A 37 8.13 9.90 1.31
C ARG A 37 7.58 10.60 0.07
N SER A 38 8.14 11.75 -0.30
CA SER A 38 7.70 12.50 -1.47
C SER A 38 7.98 11.74 -2.76
N LEU A 39 9.13 11.08 -2.87
CA LEU A 39 9.47 10.22 -3.99
C LEU A 39 8.53 9.01 -4.09
N ARG A 40 8.23 8.36 -2.96
CA ARG A 40 7.31 7.22 -2.88
C ARG A 40 5.89 7.59 -3.34
N GLN A 41 5.38 8.74 -2.90
CA GLN A 41 4.09 9.25 -3.36
C GLN A 41 4.08 9.53 -4.86
N ARG A 42 5.16 10.09 -5.42
CA ARG A 42 5.26 10.38 -6.85
C ARG A 42 5.36 9.13 -7.72
N LEU A 43 6.06 8.10 -7.26
CA LEU A 43 6.29 6.87 -8.04
C LEU A 43 5.13 5.87 -7.93
N LEU A 44 4.50 5.77 -6.75
CA LEU A 44 3.52 4.72 -6.45
C LEU A 44 2.09 5.25 -6.31
N GLY A 45 1.91 6.57 -6.21
CA GLY A 45 0.59 7.18 -6.11
C GLY A 45 -0.24 6.96 -7.37
N ILE A 46 -1.53 6.69 -7.19
CA ILE A 46 -2.47 6.51 -8.29
C ILE A 46 -3.42 7.70 -8.33
N SER A 47 -3.53 8.31 -9.50
CA SER A 47 -4.37 9.49 -9.71
C SER A 47 -5.86 9.15 -9.56
N PRO A 48 -6.69 9.98 -8.91
CA PRO A 48 -8.14 9.75 -8.77
C PRO A 48 -8.87 9.56 -10.10
N GLU A 49 -8.34 10.08 -11.20
CA GLU A 49 -8.89 9.96 -12.55
C GLU A 49 -8.89 8.50 -13.02
N GLU A 50 -8.01 7.64 -12.52
CA GLU A 50 -7.96 6.20 -12.81
C GLU A 50 -9.20 5.44 -12.27
N ALA A 51 -9.97 6.05 -11.37
CA ALA A 51 -11.25 5.53 -10.90
C ALA A 51 -12.43 5.89 -11.82
N THR A 52 -12.25 6.75 -12.83
CA THR A 52 -13.34 7.19 -13.70
C THR A 52 -13.66 6.17 -14.77
N PHE A 53 -14.93 6.11 -15.18
CA PHE A 53 -15.36 5.23 -16.28
C PHE A 53 -14.67 5.58 -17.59
N ALA A 54 -14.46 6.87 -17.83
CA ALA A 54 -13.75 7.38 -19.01
C ALA A 54 -12.33 6.80 -19.12
N ARG A 55 -11.61 6.68 -18.00
CA ARG A 55 -10.26 6.08 -17.99
C ARG A 55 -10.29 4.55 -18.03
N ARG A 56 -11.32 3.92 -17.45
CA ARG A 56 -11.49 2.45 -17.46
C ARG A 56 -12.11 1.90 -18.75
N GLY A 57 -12.57 2.77 -19.65
CA GLY A 57 -13.13 2.38 -20.95
C GLY A 57 -14.56 1.84 -20.89
N PHE A 58 -15.27 2.02 -19.77
CA PHE A 58 -16.69 1.65 -19.66
C PHE A 58 -17.55 2.71 -20.37
N HIS A 59 -18.35 2.28 -21.34
CA HIS A 59 -19.25 3.15 -22.12
C HIS A 59 -20.70 2.69 -21.96
N GLY A 60 -21.61 3.62 -21.67
CA GLY A 60 -23.04 3.34 -21.52
C GLY A 60 -23.41 2.71 -20.17
N GLY A 61 -24.40 3.28 -19.49
CA GLY A 61 -24.89 2.83 -18.19
C GLY A 61 -25.75 3.89 -17.50
N ASP A 62 -26.52 3.47 -16.49
CA ASP A 62 -27.24 4.40 -15.62
C ASP A 62 -26.24 5.36 -14.94
N ARG A 63 -26.47 6.67 -15.07
CA ARG A 63 -25.60 7.71 -14.50
C ARG A 63 -25.45 7.57 -12.99
N ILE A 64 -26.49 7.10 -12.29
CA ILE A 64 -26.47 6.92 -10.84
C ILE A 64 -25.51 5.78 -10.47
N ILE A 65 -25.56 4.66 -11.20
CA ILE A 65 -24.65 3.52 -11.01
C ILE A 65 -23.22 3.93 -11.31
N GLN A 66 -23.00 4.67 -12.40
CA GLN A 66 -21.68 5.19 -12.76
C GLN A 66 -21.11 6.04 -11.62
N GLN A 67 -21.86 7.03 -11.13
CA GLN A 67 -21.41 7.91 -10.05
C GLN A 67 -21.04 7.15 -8.79
N ARG A 68 -21.85 6.15 -8.40
CA ARG A 68 -21.54 5.28 -7.26
C ARG A 68 -20.26 4.49 -7.45
N LEU A 69 -20.05 3.88 -8.62
CA LEU A 69 -18.84 3.10 -8.89
C LEU A 69 -17.58 3.98 -8.98
N GLU A 70 -17.68 5.19 -9.52
CA GLU A 70 -16.60 6.17 -9.48
C GLU A 70 -16.29 6.62 -8.04
N GLN A 71 -17.32 6.80 -7.20
CA GLN A 71 -17.15 7.16 -5.80
C GLN A 71 -16.43 6.05 -5.02
N ILE A 72 -16.81 4.79 -5.24
CA ILE A 72 -16.13 3.61 -4.70
C ILE A 72 -14.65 3.64 -5.10
N GLY A 73 -14.37 3.80 -6.40
CA GLY A 73 -13.01 3.84 -6.91
C GLY A 73 -12.18 4.99 -6.33
N ARG A 74 -12.75 6.20 -6.22
CA ARG A 74 -12.08 7.37 -5.61
C ARG A 74 -11.77 7.11 -4.13
N THR A 75 -12.69 6.51 -3.40
CA THR A 75 -12.52 6.19 -1.97
C THR A 75 -11.44 5.13 -1.76
N PHE A 76 -11.41 4.10 -2.61
CA PHE A 76 -10.33 3.12 -2.64
C PHE A 76 -8.97 3.80 -2.87
N LEU A 77 -8.87 4.68 -3.87
CA LEU A 77 -7.63 5.40 -4.18
C LEU A 77 -7.21 6.35 -3.06
N GLN A 78 -8.16 6.98 -2.37
CA GLN A 78 -7.89 7.79 -1.19
C GLN A 78 -7.20 6.96 -0.10
N GLY A 79 -7.72 5.77 0.21
CA GLY A 79 -7.12 4.87 1.20
C GLY A 79 -5.73 4.38 0.78
N TYR A 80 -5.58 3.96 -0.48
CA TYR A 80 -4.30 3.53 -1.04
C TYR A 80 -3.24 4.64 -0.97
N ASN A 81 -3.56 5.83 -1.47
CA ASN A 81 -2.63 6.96 -1.45
C ASN A 81 -2.32 7.41 -0.02
N ALA A 82 -3.26 7.34 0.93
CA ALA A 82 -3.01 7.63 2.32
C ALA A 82 -1.99 6.64 2.94
N ALA A 83 -2.10 5.35 2.63
CA ALA A 83 -1.14 4.33 3.07
C ALA A 83 0.25 4.52 2.44
N ILE A 84 0.31 4.87 1.16
CA ILE A 84 1.56 5.23 0.47
C ILE A 84 2.11 6.57 0.98
N ALA A 85 1.31 7.47 1.52
CA ALA A 85 1.77 8.76 2.00
C ALA A 85 2.36 8.72 3.40
N LYS A 86 1.85 7.86 4.29
CA LYS A 86 2.10 7.92 5.72
C LYS A 86 2.99 6.77 6.19
N ASP A 87 3.87 7.05 7.14
CA ASP A 87 4.67 6.03 7.81
C ASP A 87 4.12 5.65 9.19
N ASN A 88 3.15 6.42 9.70
CA ASN A 88 2.48 6.20 10.98
C ASN A 88 1.06 5.63 10.77
N LEU A 89 0.84 4.43 11.29
CA LEU A 89 -0.43 3.71 11.23
C LEU A 89 -1.57 4.45 11.92
N GLU A 90 -1.33 5.13 13.04
CA GLU A 90 -2.34 5.88 13.77
C GLU A 90 -2.93 7.01 12.91
N THR A 91 -2.05 7.78 12.25
CA THR A 91 -2.47 8.87 11.36
C THR A 91 -3.16 8.38 10.09
N LEU A 92 -2.87 7.15 9.65
CA LEU A 92 -3.59 6.51 8.56
C LEU A 92 -5.00 6.16 9.02
N VAL A 93 -5.12 5.46 10.14
CA VAL A 93 -6.41 5.03 10.72
C VAL A 93 -7.34 6.20 10.97
N ALA A 94 -6.85 7.31 11.53
CA ALA A 94 -7.64 8.51 11.73
C ALA A 94 -8.26 9.05 10.43
N GLN A 95 -7.51 9.00 9.32
CA GLN A 95 -8.02 9.42 8.01
C GLN A 95 -9.02 8.42 7.41
N LEU A 96 -8.79 7.12 7.60
CA LEU A 96 -9.73 6.10 7.12
C LEU A 96 -11.06 6.19 7.89
N ASN A 97 -11.01 6.43 9.19
CA ASN A 97 -12.21 6.57 10.03
C ASN A 97 -12.99 7.86 9.75
N ALA A 98 -12.34 8.89 9.20
CA ALA A 98 -13.00 10.10 8.74
C ALA A 98 -13.83 9.90 7.45
N VAL A 99 -13.66 8.77 6.75
CA VAL A 99 -14.52 8.39 5.62
C VAL A 99 -15.90 7.99 6.14
N GLU A 100 -16.94 8.42 5.43
CA GLU A 100 -18.33 8.06 5.70
C GLU A 100 -18.50 6.54 5.73
N ALA A 101 -19.36 6.05 6.63
CA ALA A 101 -19.49 4.63 6.95
C ALA A 101 -19.80 3.77 5.71
N GLU A 102 -20.62 4.25 4.77
CA GLU A 102 -20.97 3.54 3.53
C GLU A 102 -19.73 3.25 2.67
N TRP A 103 -18.73 4.14 2.67
CA TRP A 103 -17.55 4.05 1.80
C TRP A 103 -16.28 3.59 2.51
N ARG A 104 -16.30 3.58 3.85
CA ARG A 104 -15.13 3.31 4.69
C ARG A 104 -14.45 1.98 4.37
N GLY A 105 -15.23 0.94 4.09
CA GLY A 105 -14.69 -0.37 3.71
C GLY A 105 -13.73 -0.29 2.51
N PHE A 106 -14.08 0.50 1.49
CA PHE A 106 -13.23 0.69 0.31
C PHE A 106 -11.95 1.46 0.62
N ALA A 107 -12.00 2.44 1.55
CA ALA A 107 -10.80 3.13 2.00
C ALA A 107 -9.85 2.16 2.73
N PHE A 108 -10.38 1.28 3.58
CA PHE A 108 -9.59 0.24 4.24
C PHE A 108 -9.00 -0.77 3.26
N GLU A 109 -9.77 -1.15 2.23
CA GLU A 109 -9.31 -2.03 1.13
C GLU A 109 -8.12 -1.41 0.39
N GLY A 110 -8.23 -0.15 -0.03
CA GLY A 110 -7.15 0.55 -0.72
C GLY A 110 -5.92 0.73 0.17
N ALA A 111 -6.12 1.08 1.44
CA ALA A 111 -5.02 1.21 2.40
C ALA A 111 -4.28 -0.12 2.58
N ALA A 112 -5.00 -1.24 2.67
CA ALA A 112 -4.40 -2.56 2.75
C ALA A 112 -3.56 -2.91 1.52
N MET A 113 -4.03 -2.60 0.31
CA MET A 113 -3.24 -2.78 -0.91
C MET A 113 -1.95 -1.95 -0.86
N GLY A 114 -2.04 -0.69 -0.40
CA GLY A 114 -0.88 0.19 -0.27
C GLY A 114 0.14 -0.33 0.74
N LEU A 115 -0.29 -0.73 1.94
CA LEU A 115 0.59 -1.32 2.96
C LEU A 115 1.23 -2.62 2.48
N ALA A 116 0.46 -3.47 1.78
CA ALA A 116 0.97 -4.71 1.20
C ALA A 116 2.05 -4.43 0.15
N LEU A 117 1.87 -3.38 -0.68
CA LEU A 117 2.87 -2.98 -1.67
C LEU A 117 4.16 -2.54 -0.99
N LEU A 118 4.06 -1.79 0.11
CA LEU A 118 5.23 -1.39 0.89
C LEU A 118 5.94 -2.59 1.53
N ASP A 119 5.20 -3.57 2.06
CA ASP A 119 5.79 -4.79 2.62
C ASP A 119 6.46 -5.64 1.52
N TYR A 120 5.91 -5.65 0.30
CA TYR A 120 6.51 -6.31 -0.85
C TYR A 120 7.82 -5.62 -1.29
N LEU A 121 7.82 -4.30 -1.42
CA LEU A 121 8.96 -3.50 -1.88
C LEU A 121 10.05 -3.31 -0.82
N THR A 122 9.69 -3.35 0.48
CA THR A 122 10.62 -3.17 1.60
C THR A 122 10.71 -4.44 2.45
N PRO A 123 11.34 -5.51 1.95
CA PRO A 123 11.32 -6.82 2.57
C PRO A 123 11.98 -6.91 3.97
N TRP A 124 12.75 -5.91 4.37
CA TRP A 124 13.31 -5.75 5.72
C TRP A 124 12.31 -5.20 6.74
N LYS A 125 11.14 -4.70 6.30
CA LYS A 125 10.07 -4.18 7.16
C LYS A 125 8.74 -4.71 6.61
N ARG A 126 8.30 -5.89 7.06
CA ARG A 126 7.17 -6.66 6.48
C ARG A 126 5.96 -6.86 7.41
N ASN A 127 5.81 -6.00 8.42
CA ASN A 127 4.77 -6.16 9.43
C ASN A 127 3.64 -5.12 9.30
N ARG A 128 3.57 -4.34 8.22
CA ARG A 128 2.58 -3.26 8.12
C ARG A 128 1.16 -3.81 8.00
N VAL A 129 0.95 -4.78 7.11
CA VAL A 129 -0.38 -5.40 6.95
C VAL A 129 -0.79 -6.15 8.21
N GLN A 130 0.15 -6.87 8.84
CA GLN A 130 -0.09 -7.58 10.09
C GLN A 130 -0.48 -6.62 11.23
N ASN A 131 0.29 -5.55 11.44
CA ASN A 131 -0.01 -4.56 12.47
C ASN A 131 -1.34 -3.86 12.20
N PHE A 132 -1.69 -3.67 10.92
CA PHE A 132 -2.98 -3.11 10.54
C PHE A 132 -4.13 -4.07 10.89
N LEU A 133 -4.04 -5.35 10.54
CA LEU A 133 -5.02 -6.39 10.89
C LEU A 133 -5.16 -6.60 12.40
N ALA A 134 -4.07 -6.52 13.15
CA ALA A 134 -4.08 -6.67 14.60
C ALA A 134 -4.67 -5.45 15.34
N GLY A 135 -4.85 -4.32 14.64
CA GLY A 135 -5.41 -3.10 15.19
C GLY A 135 -6.66 -2.69 14.44
N ALA A 136 -6.68 -1.45 13.94
CA ALA A 136 -7.86 -0.85 13.32
C ALA A 136 -8.39 -1.58 12.07
N GLY A 137 -7.57 -2.40 11.41
CA GLY A 137 -7.98 -3.23 10.29
C GLY A 137 -8.80 -4.47 10.69
N ALA A 138 -8.89 -4.81 11.98
CA ALA A 138 -9.64 -5.96 12.48
C ALA A 138 -11.13 -5.87 12.13
N ASP A 139 -11.75 -4.71 12.37
CA ASP A 139 -13.18 -4.46 12.07
C ASP A 139 -13.47 -4.45 10.56
N HIS A 140 -12.41 -4.39 9.74
CA HIS A 140 -12.47 -4.41 8.28
C HIS A 140 -11.66 -5.58 7.69
N ALA A 141 -11.43 -6.66 8.44
CA ALA A 141 -10.50 -7.73 8.07
C ALA A 141 -10.75 -8.32 6.68
N TYR A 142 -12.03 -8.49 6.30
CA TYR A 142 -12.43 -8.92 4.97
C TYR A 142 -11.93 -7.97 3.88
N MET A 143 -12.18 -6.65 4.03
CA MET A 143 -11.70 -5.62 3.09
C MET A 143 -10.18 -5.57 3.03
N VAL A 144 -9.51 -5.77 4.16
CA VAL A 144 -8.04 -5.82 4.21
C VAL A 144 -7.51 -6.99 3.36
N HIS A 145 -8.12 -8.18 3.46
CA HIS A 145 -7.72 -9.33 2.66
C HIS A 145 -8.01 -9.13 1.17
N VAL A 146 -9.15 -8.50 0.83
CA VAL A 146 -9.44 -8.11 -0.56
C VAL A 146 -8.33 -7.20 -1.10
N GLY A 147 -7.95 -6.16 -0.36
CA GLY A 147 -6.86 -5.24 -0.75
C GLY A 147 -5.50 -5.92 -0.95
N VAL A 148 -5.14 -6.85 -0.07
CA VAL A 148 -3.92 -7.68 -0.24
C VAL A 148 -4.02 -8.53 -1.52
N GLY A 149 -5.19 -9.13 -1.78
CA GLY A 149 -5.47 -9.87 -3.01
C GLY A 149 -5.29 -9.03 -4.28
N TRP A 150 -5.71 -7.76 -4.26
CA TRP A 150 -5.51 -6.84 -5.39
C TRP A 150 -4.05 -6.62 -5.72
N LEU A 151 -3.17 -6.52 -4.72
CA LEU A 151 -1.73 -6.46 -4.94
C LEU A 151 -1.22 -7.77 -5.53
N LEU A 152 -1.58 -8.90 -4.92
CA LEU A 152 -1.11 -10.22 -5.35
C LEU A 152 -1.45 -10.52 -6.81
N ALA A 153 -2.62 -10.09 -7.27
CA ALA A 153 -3.04 -10.21 -8.67
C ALA A 153 -2.25 -9.33 -9.65
N ARG A 154 -1.48 -8.36 -9.16
CA ARG A 154 -0.75 -7.35 -9.96
C ARG A 154 0.77 -7.49 -9.91
N ILE A 155 1.31 -8.19 -8.92
CA ILE A 155 2.75 -8.39 -8.84
C ILE A 155 3.18 -9.45 -9.86
N PRO A 156 4.20 -9.17 -10.68
CA PRO A 156 4.60 -10.06 -11.77
C PRO A 156 5.39 -11.30 -11.33
N PHE A 157 5.93 -11.32 -10.10
CA PHE A 157 6.77 -12.41 -9.60
C PHE A 157 6.84 -12.45 -8.06
N GLY A 158 7.33 -13.56 -7.51
CA GLY A 158 7.62 -13.71 -6.08
C GLY A 158 6.40 -13.88 -5.17
N VAL A 159 5.23 -14.19 -5.76
CA VAL A 159 3.97 -14.40 -5.04
C VAL A 159 4.12 -15.48 -3.97
N GLU A 160 4.74 -16.62 -4.29
CA GLU A 160 4.93 -17.72 -3.34
C GLU A 160 5.77 -17.30 -2.12
N GLN A 161 6.84 -16.53 -2.33
CA GLN A 161 7.70 -16.06 -1.24
C GLN A 161 6.98 -15.06 -0.34
N TYR A 162 6.16 -14.18 -0.93
CA TYR A 162 5.32 -13.25 -0.20
C TYR A 162 4.24 -14.01 0.61
N LEU A 163 3.54 -14.96 -0.01
CA LEU A 163 2.51 -15.77 0.64
C LEU A 163 3.06 -16.61 1.80
N LYS A 164 4.23 -17.23 1.65
CA LYS A 164 4.90 -17.94 2.76
C LYS A 164 5.09 -17.01 3.96
N THR A 165 5.55 -15.78 3.71
CA THR A 165 5.75 -14.79 4.78
C THR A 165 4.41 -14.33 5.39
N TYR A 166 3.41 -14.08 4.55
CA TYR A 166 2.06 -13.65 4.97
C TYR A 166 1.34 -14.72 5.82
N GLN A 167 1.36 -15.99 5.37
CA GLN A 167 0.73 -17.11 6.08
C GLN A 167 1.43 -17.44 7.39
N THR A 168 2.77 -17.43 7.42
CA THR A 168 3.54 -17.63 8.66
C THR A 168 3.21 -16.56 9.70
N GLN A 169 3.07 -15.30 9.30
CA GLN A 169 2.71 -14.21 10.21
C GLN A 169 1.26 -14.29 10.71
N SER A 170 0.32 -14.72 9.87
CA SER A 170 -1.07 -14.96 10.25
C SER A 170 -1.19 -16.05 11.33
N LYS A 171 -0.47 -17.18 11.17
CA LYS A 171 -0.44 -18.25 12.17
C LYS A 171 0.17 -17.81 13.51
N ILE A 172 1.23 -16.99 13.50
CA ILE A 172 1.85 -16.48 14.73
C ILE A 172 0.92 -15.48 15.47
N GLY A 173 0.10 -14.73 14.74
CA GLY A 173 -0.89 -13.82 15.34
C GLY A 173 -2.02 -14.56 16.07
N ILE A 174 -2.43 -15.74 15.56
CA ILE A 174 -3.46 -16.58 16.17
C ILE A 174 -2.93 -17.26 17.45
N LEU A 175 -1.68 -17.74 17.43
CA LEU A 175 -1.05 -18.44 18.57
C LEU A 175 -0.63 -17.53 19.74
N ARG A 176 -0.83 -16.20 19.65
CA ARG A 176 -0.51 -15.24 20.71
C ARG A 176 -1.72 -14.77 21.50
N GLN A 177 -2.93 -15.22 21.13
CA GLN A 177 -4.19 -14.89 21.81
C GLN A 177 -4.72 -16.02 22.70
N GLU A 178 -3.92 -17.06 22.94
CA GLU A 178 -4.14 -18.10 23.97
C GLU A 178 -3.14 -17.89 25.12
#